data_AF-A0A957Q306-F1
#
_entry.id   AF-A0A957Q306-F1
#
_cell.length_a   1.000
_cell.length_b   1.000
_cell.length_c   1.000
_cell.angle_alpha   90.00
_cell.angle_beta   90.00
_cell.angle_gamma   90.00
#
_symmetry.space_group_name_H-M   'P 1'
#
loop_
_entity.id
_entity.type
_entity.pdbx_description
1 polymer ?
#
loop_
_entity_poly.entity_id
_entity_poly.type
_entity_poly.pdbx_seq_one_letter_code
_entity_poly.pdbx_strand_id
1 'polypeptide(L)'
;MFHTTLVNNHCAIHTCLERSTVGARPLVTWPHTATRAALEQLKLWQPVGRTLRVRFLDGTPVLQQKVATFAREWSNHANLHFAFGNEPDAEIRISFAQPGSWSFIGTDALAVPLDEPTMNFGWLTPGTPNDEVMRVVLHEF
;
A
#
# COMPACT_ATOMS: atom_id res chain seq x y z
N MET A 1 -9.56 39.91 17.58
CA MET A 1 -9.85 39.18 18.83
C MET A 1 -9.90 37.69 18.48
N PHE A 2 -9.07 36.90 19.17
CA PHE A 2 -9.03 35.42 19.22
C PHE A 2 -8.62 34.69 17.92
N HIS A 3 -7.35 34.33 17.70
CA HIS A 3 -6.47 33.31 18.34
C HIS A 3 -6.71 31.88 17.81
N THR A 4 -5.76 31.44 16.98
CA THR A 4 -5.08 30.12 16.91
C THR A 4 -5.91 28.83 16.95
N THR A 5 -5.81 28.04 15.86
CA THR A 5 -5.30 26.66 15.98
C THR A 5 -4.51 26.25 14.74
N LEU A 6 -3.20 26.08 14.93
CA LEU A 6 -2.31 25.33 14.05
C LEU A 6 -2.80 23.88 14.01
N VAL A 7 -3.25 23.43 12.84
CA VAL A 7 -3.41 22.00 12.60
C VAL A 7 -2.04 21.48 12.17
N ASN A 8 -1.40 20.77 13.08
CA ASN A 8 -0.18 20.02 12.82
C ASN A 8 -0.48 18.99 11.73
N ASN A 9 -0.13 19.32 10.50
CA ASN A 9 -0.08 18.35 9.41
C ASN A 9 1.13 17.46 9.66
N HIS A 10 0.91 16.38 10.41
CA HIS A 10 1.81 15.23 10.39
C HIS A 10 1.90 14.72 8.96
N CYS A 11 3.11 14.81 8.42
CA CYS A 11 3.50 14.29 7.12
C CYS A 11 3.46 12.76 7.19
N ALA A 12 2.30 12.16 6.94
CA ALA A 12 2.22 10.75 6.63
C ALA A 12 2.77 10.56 5.21
N ILE A 13 3.91 9.90 5.11
CA ILE A 13 4.58 9.61 3.85
C ILE A 13 3.77 8.49 3.16
N HIS A 14 2.68 8.85 2.50
CA HIS A 14 1.95 8.00 1.58
C HIS A 14 2.59 8.15 0.19
N THR A 15 3.13 7.07 -0.37
CA THR A 15 3.57 7.00 -1.78
C THR A 15 2.94 5.71 -2.32
N CYS A 16 2.21 5.66 -3.45
CA CYS A 16 2.53 6.14 -4.79
C CYS A 16 1.40 6.95 -5.46
N LEU A 17 1.76 8.05 -6.10
CA LEU A 17 0.88 8.84 -6.97
C LEU A 17 1.55 8.92 -8.36
N GLU A 18 1.18 8.01 -9.27
CA GLU A 18 1.60 8.12 -10.67
C GLU A 18 0.53 8.83 -11.51
N ARG A 19 0.82 10.09 -11.88
CA ARG A 19 0.68 10.62 -13.25
C ARG A 19 1.19 12.06 -13.28
N SER A 20 2.32 12.33 -13.94
CA SER A 20 2.67 13.70 -14.36
C SER A 20 3.09 13.74 -15.83
N THR A 21 2.50 14.70 -16.51
CA THR A 21 2.61 15.05 -17.92
C THR A 21 4.02 15.46 -18.31
N VAL A 22 4.44 15.04 -19.50
CA VAL A 22 5.71 15.40 -20.15
C VAL A 22 5.92 16.93 -20.15
N GLY A 23 6.97 17.39 -19.49
CA GLY A 23 7.49 18.76 -19.55
C GLY A 23 8.97 18.76 -19.18
N ALA A 24 9.82 19.31 -20.05
CA ALA A 24 11.25 19.05 -20.12
C ALA A 24 12.16 19.91 -19.20
N ARG A 25 13.31 19.30 -18.80
CA ARG A 25 14.63 19.84 -18.34
C ARG A 25 14.72 20.52 -16.95
N PRO A 26 15.88 20.52 -16.23
CA PRO A 26 17.25 20.12 -16.63
C PRO A 26 17.89 19.01 -15.75
N LEU A 27 19.03 18.48 -16.21
CA LEU A 27 19.79 17.42 -15.52
C LEU A 27 20.60 17.99 -14.35
N VAL A 28 20.09 17.79 -13.12
CA VAL A 28 20.87 17.94 -11.88
C VAL A 28 21.27 16.54 -11.43
N THR A 29 22.56 16.24 -11.43
CA THR A 29 23.08 14.95 -10.92
C THR A 29 23.22 15.03 -9.41
N TRP A 30 22.17 14.61 -8.70
CA TRP A 30 22.20 14.43 -7.25
C TRP A 30 22.80 13.05 -6.90
N PRO A 31 23.78 12.95 -5.99
CA PRO A 31 24.29 11.68 -5.49
C PRO A 31 23.28 11.04 -4.51
N HIS A 32 22.19 10.44 -5.02
CA HIS A 32 21.02 10.09 -4.18
C HIS A 32 20.44 8.70 -4.47
N THR A 33 21.26 7.64 -4.42
CA THR A 33 20.71 6.26 -4.50
C THR A 33 21.07 5.38 -3.31
N ALA A 34 22.24 5.55 -2.68
CA ALA A 34 22.67 4.64 -1.61
C ALA A 34 21.86 4.77 -0.29
N THR A 35 21.50 5.98 0.13
CA THR A 35 20.87 6.20 1.45
C THR A 35 19.39 5.80 1.50
N ARG A 36 18.64 6.02 0.42
CA ARG A 36 17.21 5.66 0.35
C ARG A 36 17.01 4.15 0.31
N ALA A 37 17.78 3.45 -0.52
CA ALA A 37 17.76 1.98 -0.58
C ALA A 37 18.12 1.35 0.77
N ALA A 38 19.07 1.92 1.51
CA ALA A 38 19.43 1.43 2.86
C ALA A 38 18.30 1.62 3.89
N LEU A 39 17.52 2.71 3.80
CA LEU A 39 16.36 2.92 4.68
C LEU A 39 15.19 2.00 4.32
N GLU A 40 14.99 1.71 3.03
CA GLU A 40 13.98 0.76 2.55
C GLU A 40 14.30 -0.68 2.97
N GLN A 41 15.59 -1.04 3.07
CA GLN A 41 16.00 -2.35 3.61
C GLN A 41 15.56 -2.57 5.06
N LEU A 42 15.51 -1.52 5.88
CA LEU A 42 15.02 -1.59 7.26
C LEU A 42 13.51 -1.85 7.34
N LYS A 43 12.79 -1.61 6.25
CA LYS A 43 11.34 -1.79 6.16
C LYS A 43 10.94 -3.16 5.61
N LEU A 44 11.91 -3.97 5.22
CA LEU A 44 11.65 -5.30 4.70
C LEU A 44 11.01 -6.19 5.77
N TRP A 45 10.07 -7.00 5.32
CA TRP A 45 9.43 -8.02 6.14
C TRP A 45 10.44 -9.09 6.56
N GLN A 46 10.56 -9.26 7.88
CA GLN A 46 11.41 -10.28 8.49
C GLN A 46 10.58 -11.25 9.34
N PRO A 47 10.93 -12.55 9.37
CA PRO A 47 11.94 -13.19 8.54
C PRO A 47 11.51 -13.29 7.06
N VAL A 48 12.48 -13.49 6.17
CA VAL A 48 12.22 -13.81 4.76
C VAL A 48 11.34 -15.07 4.67
N GLY A 49 10.33 -15.08 3.81
CA GLY A 49 9.38 -16.19 3.68
C GLY A 49 8.24 -16.17 4.70
N ARG A 50 8.08 -15.08 5.48
CA ARG A 50 6.98 -14.99 6.44
C ARG A 50 5.62 -14.90 5.76
N THR A 51 4.61 -15.36 6.50
CA THR A 51 3.21 -15.11 6.18
C THR A 51 2.75 -13.79 6.82
N LEU A 52 2.19 -12.91 6.01
CA LEU A 52 1.54 -11.66 6.43
C LEU A 52 0.04 -11.89 6.50
N ARG A 53 -0.59 -11.46 7.60
CA ARG A 53 -2.04 -11.52 7.74
C ARG A 53 -2.62 -10.31 7.03
N VAL A 54 -3.67 -10.56 6.28
CA VAL A 54 -4.36 -9.57 5.48
C VAL A 54 -5.84 -9.61 5.83
N ARG A 55 -6.42 -8.45 6.14
CA ARG A 55 -7.86 -8.31 6.32
C ARG A 55 -8.42 -7.22 5.43
N PHE A 56 -9.68 -7.37 5.06
CA PHE A 56 -10.45 -6.33 4.37
C PHE A 56 -11.29 -5.57 5.40
N LEU A 57 -11.20 -4.24 5.39
CA LEU A 57 -12.02 -3.38 6.25
C LEU A 57 -13.41 -3.12 5.66
N ASP A 58 -13.51 -3.18 4.33
CA ASP A 58 -14.72 -2.94 3.56
C ASP A 58 -14.65 -3.64 2.18
N GLY A 59 -15.55 -3.28 1.27
CA GLY A 59 -15.65 -3.89 -0.07
C GLY A 59 -16.59 -5.09 -0.14
N THR A 60 -16.96 -5.47 -1.35
CA THR A 60 -17.87 -6.61 -1.57
C THR A 60 -17.08 -7.93 -1.59
N PRO A 61 -17.70 -9.07 -1.23
CA PRO A 61 -17.02 -10.38 -1.25
C PRO A 61 -16.39 -10.72 -2.60
N VAL A 62 -17.04 -10.31 -3.71
CA VAL A 62 -16.54 -10.52 -5.07
C VAL A 62 -15.24 -9.74 -5.31
N LEU A 63 -15.19 -8.47 -4.90
CA LEU A 63 -13.99 -7.65 -5.06
C LEU A 63 -12.85 -8.13 -4.15
N GLN A 64 -13.17 -8.45 -2.89
CA GLN A 64 -12.22 -9.01 -1.93
C GLN A 64 -11.61 -10.31 -2.47
N GLN A 65 -12.43 -11.20 -3.03
CA GLN A 65 -11.95 -12.45 -3.62
C GLN A 65 -11.01 -12.21 -4.80
N LYS A 66 -11.34 -11.26 -5.70
CA LYS A 66 -10.46 -10.90 -6.82
C LYS A 66 -9.10 -10.39 -6.34
N VAL A 67 -9.09 -9.43 -5.40
CA VAL A 67 -7.85 -8.88 -4.83
C VAL A 67 -7.03 -9.98 -4.15
N ALA A 68 -7.68 -10.83 -3.34
CA ALA A 68 -7.01 -11.92 -2.65
C ALA A 68 -6.38 -12.94 -3.62
N THR A 69 -7.02 -13.21 -4.76
CA THR A 69 -6.45 -14.08 -5.80
C THR A 69 -5.14 -13.50 -6.35
N PHE A 70 -5.15 -12.25 -6.82
CA PHE A 70 -3.96 -11.65 -7.42
C PHE A 70 -2.86 -11.32 -6.41
N ALA A 71 -3.21 -10.97 -5.18
CA ALA A 71 -2.24 -10.81 -4.09
C ALA A 71 -1.52 -12.13 -3.77
N ARG A 72 -2.21 -13.27 -3.83
CA ARG A 72 -1.55 -14.58 -3.68
C ARG A 72 -0.58 -14.86 -4.82
N GLU A 73 -0.90 -14.48 -6.06
CA GLU A 73 0.04 -14.60 -7.20
C GLU A 73 1.35 -13.83 -6.97
N TRP A 74 1.32 -12.72 -6.24
CA TRP A 74 2.53 -11.97 -5.86
C TRP A 74 3.53 -12.84 -5.07
N SER A 75 3.05 -13.84 -4.32
CA SER A 75 3.87 -14.84 -3.60
C SER A 75 4.71 -15.73 -4.54
N ASN A 76 4.37 -15.79 -5.84
CA ASN A 76 5.18 -16.50 -6.83
C ASN A 76 6.43 -15.70 -7.26
N HIS A 77 6.42 -14.39 -7.01
CA HIS A 77 7.49 -13.47 -7.41
C HIS A 77 8.33 -12.97 -6.24
N ALA A 78 7.82 -13.08 -5.01
CA ALA A 78 8.50 -12.69 -3.80
C ALA A 78 8.41 -13.78 -2.74
N ASN A 79 9.43 -13.88 -1.89
CA ASN A 79 9.42 -14.83 -0.77
C ASN A 79 8.59 -14.27 0.41
N LEU A 80 7.30 -14.05 0.18
CA LEU A 80 6.28 -13.67 1.16
C LEU A 80 5.00 -14.45 0.88
N HIS A 81 4.22 -14.72 1.91
CA HIS A 81 2.93 -15.38 1.80
C HIS A 81 1.84 -14.50 2.42
N PHE A 82 0.61 -14.62 1.94
CA PHE A 82 -0.52 -13.83 2.44
C PHE A 82 -1.63 -14.74 2.99
N ALA A 83 -1.95 -14.57 4.27
CA ALA A 83 -3.07 -15.21 4.93
C ALA A 83 -4.24 -14.23 5.03
N PHE A 84 -5.27 -14.46 4.23
CA PHE A 84 -6.47 -13.63 4.25
C PHE A 84 -7.41 -14.13 5.34
N GLY A 85 -7.77 -13.22 6.26
CA GLY A 85 -8.65 -13.50 7.39
C GLY A 85 -9.34 -12.23 7.89
N ASN A 86 -9.72 -12.22 9.16
CA ASN A 86 -10.41 -11.11 9.82
C ASN A 86 -9.82 -10.75 11.20
N GLU A 87 -8.53 -11.06 11.38
CA GLU A 87 -7.76 -10.81 12.59
C GLU A 87 -7.66 -9.30 12.81
N PRO A 88 -8.05 -8.77 13.99
CA PRO A 88 -8.11 -7.33 14.22
C PRO A 88 -6.73 -6.65 14.16
N ASP A 89 -5.66 -7.40 14.41
CA ASP A 89 -4.27 -6.97 14.42
C ASP A 89 -3.49 -7.37 13.15
N ALA A 90 -4.20 -7.67 12.05
CA ALA A 90 -3.56 -8.01 10.78
C ALA A 90 -2.58 -6.92 10.32
N GLU A 91 -1.41 -7.33 9.81
CA GLU A 91 -0.37 -6.41 9.37
C GLU A 91 -0.82 -5.57 8.18
N ILE A 92 -1.52 -6.19 7.23
CA ILE A 92 -2.07 -5.52 6.04
C ILE A 92 -3.59 -5.39 6.21
N ARG A 93 -4.10 -4.17 6.11
CA ARG A 93 -5.52 -3.84 6.25
C ARG A 93 -5.97 -3.05 5.02
N ILE A 94 -6.79 -3.68 4.19
CA ILE A 94 -7.17 -3.16 2.87
C ILE A 94 -8.54 -2.46 2.95
N SER A 95 -8.61 -1.24 2.42
CA SER A 95 -9.86 -0.50 2.19
C SER A 95 -10.08 -0.22 0.70
N PHE A 96 -11.33 0.01 0.33
CA PHE A 96 -11.77 0.48 -0.98
C PHE A 96 -12.49 1.83 -0.89
N ALA A 97 -12.53 2.44 0.31
CA ALA A 97 -13.34 3.61 0.60
C ALA A 97 -12.59 4.93 0.42
N GLN A 98 -11.26 4.92 0.40
CA GLN A 98 -10.47 6.15 0.26
C GLN A 98 -10.16 6.48 -1.20
N PRO A 99 -9.93 7.76 -1.54
CA PRO A 99 -9.52 8.14 -2.89
C PRO A 99 -8.11 7.63 -3.21
N GLY A 100 -7.90 7.29 -4.48
CA GLY A 100 -6.61 6.82 -4.99
C GLY A 100 -6.27 5.38 -4.58
N SER A 101 -5.18 4.82 -5.10
CA SER A 101 -4.64 3.54 -4.64
C SER A 101 -3.24 3.79 -4.08
N TRP A 102 -2.95 3.16 -2.95
CA TRP A 102 -1.71 3.38 -2.20
C TRP A 102 -1.49 2.25 -1.19
N SER A 103 -0.24 2.13 -0.70
CA SER A 103 0.17 1.19 0.34
C SER A 103 1.24 1.80 1.23
N PHE A 104 1.26 1.43 2.52
CA PHE A 104 2.42 1.72 3.37
C PHE A 104 3.57 0.76 3.04
N ILE A 105 4.79 1.28 3.08
CA ILE A 105 5.98 0.52 2.67
C ILE A 105 6.40 -0.45 3.78
N GLY A 106 6.22 -1.74 3.52
CA GLY A 106 6.75 -2.80 4.37
C GLY A 106 6.29 -2.66 5.83
N THR A 107 7.23 -2.72 6.77
CA THR A 107 6.95 -2.66 8.21
C THR A 107 6.41 -1.32 8.70
N ASP A 108 6.37 -0.26 7.88
CA ASP A 108 5.68 0.99 8.23
C ASP A 108 4.20 0.75 8.53
N ALA A 109 3.59 -0.26 7.90
CA ALA A 109 2.20 -0.68 8.15
C ALA A 109 1.94 -1.06 9.62
N LEU A 110 2.98 -1.46 10.36
CA LEU A 110 2.89 -1.84 11.78
C LEU A 110 2.73 -0.63 12.72
N ALA A 111 3.06 0.57 12.26
CA ALA A 111 2.90 1.80 13.05
C ALA A 111 1.50 2.43 12.90
N VAL A 112 0.70 1.96 11.95
CA VAL A 112 -0.65 2.48 11.67
C VAL A 112 -1.65 1.91 12.70
N PRO A 113 -2.59 2.72 13.23
CA PRO A 113 -3.66 2.24 14.11
C PRO A 113 -4.42 1.04 13.54
N LEU A 114 -4.88 0.14 14.42
CA LEU A 114 -5.48 -1.14 14.02
C LEU A 114 -6.82 -0.99 13.28
N ASP A 115 -7.52 0.11 13.52
CA ASP A 115 -8.78 0.49 12.88
C ASP A 115 -8.59 1.28 11.58
N GLU A 116 -7.36 1.66 11.24
CA GLU A 116 -7.03 2.38 10.01
C GLU A 116 -6.46 1.44 8.92
N PRO A 117 -6.73 1.71 7.63
CA PRO A 117 -6.16 0.94 6.53
C PRO A 117 -4.66 1.19 6.38
N THR A 118 -3.94 0.15 5.97
CA THR A 118 -2.54 0.22 5.56
C THR A 118 -2.36 0.15 4.05
N MET A 119 -3.44 -0.10 3.31
CA MET A 119 -3.49 -0.17 1.86
C MET A 119 -4.89 0.21 1.40
N ASN A 120 -5.00 0.86 0.25
CA ASN A 120 -6.27 1.23 -0.34
C ASN A 120 -6.30 1.02 -1.85
N PHE A 121 -7.46 0.62 -2.37
CA PHE A 121 -7.75 0.51 -3.79
C PHE A 121 -8.97 1.36 -4.16
N GLY A 122 -8.77 2.64 -4.46
CA GLY A 122 -9.85 3.63 -4.51
C GLY A 122 -10.72 3.62 -5.77
N TRP A 123 -10.40 2.83 -6.79
CA TRP A 123 -11.20 2.76 -8.02
C TRP A 123 -11.53 1.33 -8.47
N LEU A 124 -11.13 0.31 -7.71
CA LEU A 124 -11.47 -1.06 -8.05
C LEU A 124 -12.93 -1.37 -7.69
N THR A 125 -13.63 -2.04 -8.60
CA THR A 125 -15.02 -2.45 -8.44
C THR A 125 -15.17 -3.93 -8.80
N PRO A 126 -16.29 -4.59 -8.43
CA PRO A 126 -16.54 -5.97 -8.84
C PRO A 126 -16.51 -6.16 -10.37
N GLY A 127 -16.91 -5.13 -11.12
CA GLY A 127 -16.91 -5.12 -12.59
C GLY A 127 -15.56 -4.78 -13.22
N THR A 128 -14.55 -4.37 -12.45
CA THR A 128 -13.23 -4.05 -12.99
C THR A 128 -12.61 -5.29 -13.66
N PRO A 129 -12.11 -5.16 -14.90
CA PRO A 129 -11.43 -6.24 -15.62
C PRO A 129 -10.26 -6.83 -14.82
N ASN A 130 -10.03 -8.13 -14.99
CA ASN A 130 -9.03 -8.86 -14.21
C ASN A 130 -7.59 -8.38 -14.44
N ASP A 131 -7.26 -7.97 -15.66
CA ASP A 131 -5.97 -7.39 -16.03
C ASP A 131 -5.71 -6.06 -15.29
N GLU A 132 -6.73 -5.21 -15.19
CA GLU A 132 -6.63 -3.96 -14.43
C GLU A 132 -6.54 -4.20 -12.92
N VAL A 133 -7.34 -5.13 -12.38
CA VAL A 133 -7.23 -5.52 -10.96
C VAL A 133 -5.83 -6.07 -10.68
N MET A 134 -5.34 -6.98 -11.52
CA MET A 134 -4.01 -7.56 -11.38
C MET A 134 -2.92 -6.49 -11.42
N ARG A 135 -2.97 -5.57 -12.40
CA ARG A 135 -1.99 -4.49 -12.55
C ARG A 135 -1.91 -3.63 -11.29
N VAL A 136 -3.05 -3.21 -10.75
CA VAL A 136 -3.08 -2.34 -9.57
C VAL A 136 -2.67 -3.11 -8.31
N VAL A 137 -3.20 -4.33 -8.11
CA VAL A 137 -2.87 -5.15 -6.93
C VAL A 137 -1.38 -5.48 -6.89
N LEU A 138 -0.77 -5.88 -8.01
CA LEU A 138 0.66 -6.19 -8.04
C LEU A 138 1.56 -4.96 -7.87
N HIS A 139 1.04 -3.75 -8.13
CA HIS A 139 1.78 -2.51 -7.94
C HIS A 139 1.78 -2.05 -6.48
N GLU A 140 0.65 -2.25 -5.77
CA GLU A 140 0.50 -1.76 -4.39
C GLU A 140 1.00 -2.77 -3.33
N PHE A 141 1.03 -4.07 -3.64
CA PHE A 141 1.61 -5.12 -2.78
C PHE A 141 3.13 -5.17 -2.88
#